data_AF-A0A2V6A820-F1
#
_entry.id   AF-A0A2V6A820-F1
#
_cell.length_a   1.000
_cell.length_b   1.000
_cell.length_c   1.000
_cell.angle_alpha   90.00
_cell.angle_beta   90.00
_cell.angle_gamma   90.00
#
_symmetry.space_group_name_H-M   'P 1'
#
loop_
_entity.id
_entity.type
_entity.pdbx_description
1 polymer ?
#
loop_
_entity_poly.entity_id
_entity_poly.type
_entity_poly.pdbx_seq_one_letter_code
_entity_poly.pdbx_strand_id
1 'polypeptide(L)'
;LFDETSDIDPPGPLGSRPWFQGWLHVLLEETDTKQWIITLGSYGYDWTIGGKKAELISFPEAMSRAYNAELGSAEVSGPGYNPYFYFQEEDKEHAVWFFDVATFLNELREVRGAKAGGFGLYRLGTEDPAIRDALAVPRD
;
A
#
# COMPACT_ATOMS: atom_id res chain seq x y z
N LEU A 1 6.34 -7.48 -0.40
CA LEU A 1 6.86 -6.57 -1.42
C LEU A 1 6.16 -5.24 -1.21
N PHE A 2 6.69 -4.53 -0.23
CA PHE A 2 6.22 -3.26 0.35
C PHE A 2 7.44 -2.67 1.09
N ASP A 3 7.29 -1.48 1.69
CA ASP A 3 8.38 -0.67 2.25
C ASP A 3 9.34 -0.13 1.16
N GLU A 4 8.80 0.34 0.02
CA GLU A 4 9.55 1.23 -0.86
C GLU A 4 9.94 2.52 -0.13
N THR A 5 8.99 3.07 0.64
CA THR A 5 9.18 4.17 1.58
C THR A 5 8.84 3.68 2.98
N SER A 6 9.75 3.87 3.93
CA SER A 6 9.62 3.40 5.32
C SER A 6 9.37 4.55 6.31
N ASP A 7 9.19 4.20 7.58
CA ASP A 7 8.91 5.14 8.67
C ASP A 7 10.01 6.19 8.91
N ILE A 8 11.24 5.95 8.46
CA ILE A 8 12.38 6.88 8.59
C ILE A 8 12.67 7.68 7.31
N ASP A 9 11.99 7.36 6.21
CA ASP A 9 12.14 8.06 4.94
C ASP A 9 11.20 9.29 4.87
N PRO A 10 11.44 10.24 3.95
CA PRO A 10 10.46 11.26 3.62
C PRO A 10 9.14 10.64 3.10
N PRO A 11 7.99 11.34 3.20
CA PRO A 11 6.72 10.80 2.78
C PRO A 11 6.69 10.39 1.30
N GLY A 12 6.09 9.24 1.00
CA GLY A 12 6.09 8.66 -0.34
C GLY A 12 5.33 7.33 -0.45
N PRO A 13 5.22 6.78 -1.67
CA PRO A 13 4.52 5.53 -1.93
C PRO A 13 5.15 4.36 -1.16
N LEU A 14 4.30 3.50 -0.58
CA LEU A 14 4.75 2.34 0.20
C LEU A 14 5.13 1.14 -0.69
N GLY A 15 4.65 1.15 -1.93
CA GLY A 15 4.87 0.13 -2.94
C GLY A 15 4.33 0.63 -4.26
N SER A 16 5.04 1.59 -4.87
CA SER A 16 4.63 2.16 -6.15
C SER A 16 4.56 1.08 -7.22
N ARG A 17 3.64 1.23 -8.17
CA ARG A 17 3.46 0.22 -9.23
C ARG A 17 4.77 -0.12 -9.98
N PRO A 18 5.62 0.85 -10.41
CA PRO A 18 6.87 0.53 -11.07
C PRO A 18 7.86 -0.22 -10.17
N TRP A 19 7.94 0.17 -8.89
CA TRP A 19 8.80 -0.48 -7.92
C TRP A 19 8.35 -1.93 -7.68
N PHE A 20 7.05 -2.14 -7.46
CA PHE A 20 6.47 -3.45 -7.25
C PHE A 20 6.69 -4.37 -8.46
N GLN A 21 6.32 -3.90 -9.67
CA GLN A 21 6.48 -4.67 -10.90
C GLN A 21 7.95 -4.98 -11.20
N GLY A 22 8.85 -4.03 -10.96
CA GLY A 22 10.29 -4.20 -11.14
C GLY A 22 10.85 -5.29 -10.23
N TRP A 23 10.58 -5.22 -8.93
CA TRP A 23 11.03 -6.25 -7.99
C TRP A 23 10.38 -7.61 -8.22
N LEU A 24 9.08 -7.64 -8.54
CA LEU A 24 8.40 -8.89 -8.86
C LEU A 24 9.06 -9.58 -10.06
N HIS A 25 9.42 -8.81 -11.10
CA HIS A 25 10.15 -9.34 -12.25
C HIS A 25 11.50 -9.91 -11.84
N VAL A 26 12.32 -9.13 -11.12
CA VAL A 26 13.67 -9.55 -10.68
C VAL A 26 13.63 -10.79 -9.79
N LEU A 27 12.66 -10.89 -8.88
CA LEU A 27 12.53 -12.03 -7.96
C LEU A 27 12.17 -13.33 -8.69
N LEU A 28 11.39 -13.22 -9.76
CA LEU A 28 10.82 -14.37 -10.45
C LEU A 28 11.60 -14.77 -11.71
N GLU A 29 12.39 -13.87 -12.27
CA GLU A 29 13.25 -14.11 -13.42
C GLU A 29 14.21 -15.29 -13.17
N GLU A 30 14.25 -16.24 -14.12
CA GLU A 30 15.08 -17.45 -14.05
C GLU A 30 14.84 -18.37 -12.84
N THR A 31 13.71 -18.23 -12.13
CA THR A 31 13.33 -19.10 -11.00
C THR A 31 12.08 -19.94 -11.30
N ASP A 32 11.83 -20.99 -10.49
CA ASP A 32 10.51 -21.62 -10.47
C ASP A 32 9.54 -20.75 -9.67
N THR A 33 8.70 -19.99 -10.39
CA THR A 33 7.76 -19.02 -9.80
C THR A 33 6.83 -19.64 -8.76
N LYS A 34 6.57 -20.95 -8.84
CA LYS A 34 5.71 -21.68 -7.89
C LYS A 34 6.32 -21.83 -6.50
N GLN A 35 7.63 -21.61 -6.34
CA GLN A 35 8.29 -21.64 -5.05
C GLN A 35 8.14 -20.33 -4.26
N TRP A 36 7.62 -19.28 -4.90
CA TRP A 36 7.52 -17.95 -4.31
C TRP A 36 6.14 -17.65 -3.75
N ILE A 37 6.10 -17.12 -2.54
CA ILE A 37 4.93 -16.48 -1.93
C ILE A 37 5.23 -14.98 -1.85
N ILE A 38 4.52 -14.17 -2.63
CA ILE A 38 4.73 -12.73 -2.66
C ILE A 38 3.82 -12.06 -1.65
N THR A 39 4.39 -11.50 -0.59
CA THR A 39 3.61 -10.81 0.45
C THR A 39 3.17 -9.42 -0.02
N LEU A 40 1.90 -9.06 0.14
CA LEU A 40 1.34 -7.75 -0.19
C LEU A 40 1.12 -6.93 1.09
N GLY A 41 1.28 -5.61 0.99
CA GLY A 41 1.14 -4.68 2.13
C GLY A 41 -0.32 -4.36 2.44
N SER A 42 -0.63 -4.11 3.70
CA SER A 42 -1.97 -3.71 4.17
C SER A 42 -1.92 -2.76 5.36
N TYR A 43 -1.18 -1.67 5.23
CA TYR A 43 -0.99 -0.64 6.26
C TYR A 43 -0.79 0.73 5.61
N GLY A 44 -0.60 1.76 6.42
CA GLY A 44 -0.20 3.09 6.01
C GLY A 44 0.84 3.70 6.94
N TYR A 45 1.35 4.86 6.56
CA TYR A 45 2.15 5.71 7.41
C TYR A 45 1.57 7.12 7.44
N ASP A 46 1.58 7.75 8.62
CA ASP A 46 1.32 9.17 8.81
C ASP A 46 2.63 9.87 9.21
N TRP A 47 3.11 10.73 8.31
CA TRP A 47 4.26 11.58 8.58
C TRP A 47 3.81 12.96 9.01
N THR A 48 4.19 13.37 10.23
CA THR A 48 4.28 14.78 10.55
C THR A 48 5.48 15.40 9.82
N ILE A 49 5.25 16.43 9.00
CA ILE A 49 6.30 17.10 8.24
C ILE A 49 7.36 17.71 9.18
N GLY A 50 8.63 17.41 8.92
CA GLY A 50 9.76 17.76 9.79
C GLY A 50 9.95 16.84 11.01
N GLY A 51 9.08 15.82 11.17
CA GLY A 51 9.24 14.75 12.13
C GLY A 51 10.41 13.81 11.82
N LYS A 52 10.88 13.07 12.82
CA LYS A 52 11.98 12.11 12.67
C LYS A 52 11.53 10.72 12.21
N LYS A 53 10.24 10.42 12.39
CA LYS A 53 9.68 9.09 12.18
C LYS A 53 8.18 9.18 11.94
N ALA A 54 7.67 8.44 10.97
CA ALA A 54 6.24 8.27 10.74
C ALA A 54 5.58 7.37 11.77
N GLU A 55 4.29 7.57 11.97
CA GLU A 55 3.43 6.63 12.69
C GLU A 55 2.95 5.54 11.74
N LEU A 56 3.12 4.26 12.11
CA LEU A 56 2.55 3.13 11.38
C LEU A 56 1.06 3.02 11.70
N ILE A 57 0.21 3.02 10.68
CA ILE A 57 -1.23 3.12 10.83
C ILE A 57 -1.94 2.02 10.02
N SER A 58 -3.16 1.69 10.41
CA SER A 58 -4.08 0.83 9.67
C SER A 58 -4.92 1.62 8.66
N PHE A 59 -5.54 0.91 7.72
CA PHE A 59 -6.49 1.54 6.79
C PHE A 59 -7.65 2.26 7.51
N PRO A 60 -8.33 1.68 8.54
CA PRO A 60 -9.36 2.41 9.28
C PRO A 60 -8.84 3.67 9.97
N GLU A 61 -7.60 3.67 10.47
CA GLU A 61 -6.98 4.86 11.07
C GLU A 61 -6.68 5.94 10.02
N ALA A 62 -6.23 5.55 8.81
CA ALA A 62 -6.10 6.48 7.69
C ALA A 62 -7.45 7.12 7.32
N MET A 63 -8.51 6.31 7.25
CA MET A 63 -9.87 6.80 6.98
C MET A 63 -10.38 7.72 8.10
N SER A 64 -10.11 7.41 9.37
CA SER A 64 -10.49 8.26 10.50
C SER A 64 -9.77 9.61 10.46
N ARG A 65 -8.48 9.65 10.10
CA ARG A 65 -7.73 10.90 9.92
C ARG A 65 -8.34 11.74 8.79
N ALA A 66 -8.58 11.13 7.62
CA ALA A 66 -9.20 11.82 6.49
C ALA A 66 -10.58 12.39 6.84
N TYR A 67 -11.41 11.61 7.57
CA TYR A 67 -12.72 12.06 8.03
C TYR A 67 -12.63 13.23 9.01
N ASN A 68 -11.75 13.15 10.01
CA ASN A 68 -11.55 14.22 10.99
C ASN A 68 -10.99 15.51 10.36
N ALA A 69 -10.22 15.38 9.28
CA ALA A 69 -9.70 16.49 8.48
C ALA A 69 -10.71 17.02 7.44
N GLU A 70 -11.95 16.53 7.45
CA GLU A 70 -13.02 16.91 6.50
C GLU A 70 -12.63 16.72 5.02
N LEU A 71 -11.76 15.74 4.73
CA LEU A 71 -11.34 15.43 3.37
C LEU A 71 -12.41 14.60 2.64
N GLY A 72 -12.80 15.05 1.45
CA GLY A 72 -13.78 14.35 0.60
C GLY A 72 -13.21 13.18 -0.21
N SER A 73 -11.88 13.11 -0.36
CA SER A 73 -11.21 12.08 -1.16
C SER A 73 -9.71 12.00 -0.87
N ALA A 74 -9.11 10.84 -1.09
CA ALA A 74 -7.67 10.67 -1.21
C ALA A 74 -7.22 10.77 -2.68
N GLU A 75 -5.96 11.11 -2.92
CA GLU A 75 -5.36 11.26 -4.24
C GLU A 75 -4.78 9.94 -4.79
N VAL A 76 -5.30 9.62 -5.97
CA VAL A 76 -4.98 8.60 -6.99
C VAL A 76 -4.01 8.99 -8.11
N SER A 77 -2.67 9.05 -7.96
CA SER A 77 -1.80 9.51 -9.07
C SER A 77 -0.77 8.48 -9.58
N GLY A 78 -0.62 8.45 -10.91
CA GLY A 78 0.45 7.71 -11.58
C GLY A 78 1.79 8.47 -11.49
N PRO A 79 2.94 7.76 -11.49
CA PRO A 79 3.06 6.31 -11.66
C PRO A 79 2.90 5.52 -10.34
N GLY A 80 2.71 6.18 -9.20
CA GLY A 80 2.69 5.55 -7.87
C GLY A 80 1.53 4.57 -7.66
N TYR A 81 0.30 5.04 -7.84
CA TYR A 81 -0.95 4.32 -7.58
C TYR A 81 -1.12 3.76 -6.15
N ASN A 82 -0.35 4.26 -5.18
CA ASN A 82 -0.72 4.17 -3.77
C ASN A 82 -1.53 5.43 -3.41
N PRO A 83 -2.68 5.29 -2.73
CA PRO A 83 -3.46 6.44 -2.30
C PRO A 83 -2.72 7.24 -1.22
N TYR A 84 -2.90 8.56 -1.27
CA TYR A 84 -2.36 9.48 -0.28
C TYR A 84 -3.25 10.69 -0.04
N PHE A 85 -3.02 11.39 1.05
CA PHE A 85 -3.59 12.71 1.29
C PHE A 85 -2.72 13.51 2.26
N TYR A 86 -2.90 14.82 2.26
CA TYR A 86 -2.30 15.73 3.21
C TYR A 86 -3.39 16.39 4.04
N PHE A 87 -3.08 16.70 5.29
CA PHE A 87 -3.96 17.47 6.15
C PHE A 87 -3.17 18.29 7.15
N GLN A 88 -3.84 19.24 7.79
CA GLN A 88 -3.28 20.06 8.84
C GLN A 88 -3.93 19.68 10.17
N GLU A 89 -3.13 19.40 11.19
CA GLU A 89 -3.59 19.24 12.58
C GLU A 89 -2.84 20.25 13.45
N GLU A 90 -3.57 21.19 14.04
CA GLU A 90 -3.00 22.38 14.70
C GLU A 90 -2.04 23.13 13.74
N ASP A 91 -0.78 23.34 14.16
CA ASP A 91 0.27 23.98 13.37
C ASP A 91 1.20 22.95 12.68
N LYS A 92 0.79 21.69 12.57
CA LYS A 92 1.56 20.63 11.92
C LYS A 92 0.89 20.15 10.63
N GLU A 93 1.69 20.07 9.58
CA GLU A 93 1.31 19.43 8.33
C GLU A 93 1.57 17.92 8.45
N HIS A 94 0.60 17.14 7.98
CA HIS A 94 0.63 15.68 7.96
C HIS A 94 0.49 15.18 6.54
N ALA A 95 1.16 14.07 6.25
CA ALA A 95 1.19 13.47 4.94
C ALA A 95 1.01 11.96 5.10
N VAL A 96 -0.04 11.40 4.51
CA VAL A 96 -0.47 10.01 4.73
C VAL A 96 -0.45 9.23 3.42
N TRP A 97 0.23 8.08 3.40
CA TRP A 97 0.17 7.08 2.33
C TRP A 97 -0.27 5.75 2.92
N PHE A 98 -1.05 4.99 2.17
CA PHE A 98 -1.59 3.72 2.64
C PHE A 98 -1.88 2.74 1.50
N PHE A 99 -2.13 1.49 1.86
CA PHE A 99 -2.68 0.47 0.97
C PHE A 99 -4.20 0.41 1.10
N ASP A 100 -4.92 0.47 -0.01
CA ASP A 100 -6.36 0.22 -0.08
C ASP A 100 -6.68 -1.06 -0.88
N VAL A 101 -7.97 -1.41 -0.98
CA VAL A 101 -8.40 -2.56 -1.77
C VAL A 101 -8.05 -2.46 -3.26
N ALA A 102 -7.98 -1.25 -3.83
CA ALA A 102 -7.66 -1.07 -5.24
C ALA A 102 -6.18 -1.32 -5.52
N THR A 103 -5.28 -0.78 -4.70
CA THR A 103 -3.84 -1.09 -4.72
C THR A 103 -3.62 -2.59 -4.52
N PHE A 104 -4.25 -3.20 -3.51
CA PHE A 104 -4.14 -4.64 -3.26
C PHE A 104 -4.56 -5.47 -4.48
N LEU A 105 -5.70 -5.15 -5.11
CA LEU A 105 -6.18 -5.90 -6.27
C LEU A 105 -5.25 -5.76 -7.47
N ASN A 106 -4.65 -4.58 -7.67
CA ASN A 106 -3.65 -4.36 -8.71
C ASN A 106 -2.40 -5.23 -8.47
N GLU A 107 -1.85 -5.23 -7.27
CA GLU A 107 -0.69 -6.07 -6.92
C GLU A 107 -1.01 -7.56 -7.01
N LEU A 108 -2.18 -7.99 -6.52
CA LEU A 108 -2.62 -9.38 -6.58
C LEU A 108 -2.74 -9.87 -8.04
N ARG A 109 -3.19 -9.01 -8.96
CA ARG A 109 -3.24 -9.32 -10.39
C ARG A 109 -1.85 -9.53 -10.99
N GLU A 110 -0.87 -8.71 -10.60
CA GLU A 110 0.53 -8.89 -11.02
C GLU A 110 1.10 -10.22 -10.50
N VAL A 111 0.91 -10.54 -9.22
CA VAL A 111 1.37 -11.80 -8.61
C VAL A 111 0.73 -13.02 -9.28
N ARG A 112 -0.59 -12.98 -9.53
CA ARG A 112 -1.31 -14.02 -10.28
C ARG A 112 -0.87 -14.08 -11.75
N GLY A 113 -0.55 -12.93 -12.35
CA GLY A 113 -0.03 -12.80 -13.71
C GLY A 113 1.32 -13.48 -13.89
N ALA A 114 2.21 -13.28 -12.92
CA ALA A 114 3.52 -13.91 -12.84
C ALA A 114 3.48 -15.39 -12.41
N LYS A 115 2.28 -15.94 -12.13
CA LYS A 115 2.07 -17.33 -11.72
C LYS A 115 2.93 -17.71 -10.50
N ALA A 116 3.03 -16.81 -9.53
CA ALA A 116 3.68 -17.13 -8.26
C ALA A 116 2.93 -18.26 -7.54
N GLY A 117 3.62 -18.99 -6.66
CA GLY A 117 3.04 -20.07 -5.85
C GLY A 117 1.90 -19.61 -4.94
N GLY A 118 1.92 -18.34 -4.53
CA GLY A 118 0.84 -17.70 -3.81
C GLY A 118 1.16 -16.26 -3.44
N PHE A 119 0.32 -15.69 -2.59
CA PHE A 119 0.55 -14.38 -1.98
C PHE A 119 0.39 -14.48 -0.45
N GLY A 120 1.06 -13.59 0.26
CA GLY A 120 0.84 -13.34 1.68
C GLY A 120 0.20 -11.97 1.89
N LEU A 121 -0.36 -11.72 3.07
CA LEU A 121 -0.87 -10.39 3.45
C LEU A 121 -0.16 -9.94 4.72
N TYR A 122 0.47 -8.76 4.68
CA TYR A 122 1.17 -8.16 5.82
C TYR A 122 0.56 -6.79 6.18
N ARG A 123 -0.15 -6.68 7.29
CA ARG A 123 -0.52 -7.73 8.26
C ARG A 123 -2.03 -7.77 8.47
N LEU A 124 -2.51 -8.92 8.91
CA LEU A 124 -3.90 -9.06 9.31
C LEU A 124 -4.24 -8.15 10.49
N GLY A 125 -5.41 -7.52 10.42
CA GLY A 125 -5.93 -6.56 11.39
C GLY A 125 -5.67 -5.10 11.04
N THR A 126 -4.96 -4.80 9.94
CA THR A 126 -4.69 -3.42 9.51
C THR A 126 -5.24 -3.09 8.12
N GLU A 127 -5.79 -4.09 7.43
CA GLU A 127 -6.23 -4.01 6.05
C GLU A 127 -7.52 -3.21 5.84
N ASP A 128 -7.74 -2.83 4.57
CA ASP A 128 -9.06 -2.47 4.07
C ASP A 128 -10.01 -3.70 4.18
N PRO A 129 -11.15 -3.59 4.88
CA PRO A 129 -12.11 -4.69 5.01
C PRO A 129 -12.57 -5.29 3.68
N ALA A 130 -12.57 -4.48 2.60
CA ALA A 130 -12.97 -4.90 1.26
C ALA A 130 -11.96 -5.88 0.61
N ILE A 131 -10.77 -6.11 1.17
CA ILE A 131 -9.82 -7.11 0.66
C ILE A 131 -10.48 -8.50 0.57
N ARG A 132 -11.33 -8.87 1.53
CA ARG A 132 -12.01 -10.17 1.52
C ARG A 132 -12.89 -10.33 0.28
N ASP A 133 -13.60 -9.28 -0.11
CA ASP A 133 -14.43 -9.26 -1.30
C ASP A 133 -13.59 -9.24 -2.58
N ALA A 134 -12.46 -8.51 -2.56
CA ALA A 134 -11.52 -8.46 -3.68
C ALA A 134 -10.92 -9.83 -4.03
N LEU A 135 -10.77 -10.73 -3.05
CA LEU A 135 -10.30 -12.10 -3.30
C LEU A 135 -11.26 -12.92 -4.16
N ALA A 136 -12.57 -12.63 -4.08
CA ALA A 136 -13.61 -13.29 -4.86
C ALA A 136 -13.74 -12.75 -6.30
N VAL A 137 -13.09 -11.61 -6.60
CA VAL A 137 -13.12 -11.03 -7.95
C VAL A 137 -12.40 -11.96 -8.93
N PRO A 138 -13.10 -12.45 -9.97
CA PRO A 138 -12.49 -13.28 -11.01
C PRO A 138 -11.37 -12.53 -11.74
N ARG A 139 -10.42 -13.29 -12.28
CA ARG A 139 -9.50 -12.74 -13.28
C ARG A 139 -10.33 -12.43 -14.54
N ASP A 140 -10.16 -11.22 -15.07
CA ASP A 140 -10.66 -10.81 -16.38
C ASP A 140 -10.06 -11.65 -17.52
#